data_AF-A0A969C409-F1
#
_entry.id   AF-A0A969C409-F1
#
_cell.length_a   1.000
_cell.length_b   1.000
_cell.length_c   1.000
_cell.angle_alpha   90.00
_cell.angle_beta   90.00
_cell.angle_gamma   90.00
#
_symmetry.space_group_name_H-M   'P 1'
#
loop_
_entity.id
_entity.type
_entity.pdbx_description
1 polymer ?
#
loop_
_entity_poly.entity_id
_entity_poly.type
_entity_poly.pdbx_seq_one_letter_code
_entity_poly.pdbx_strand_id
1 'polypeptide(L)'
;MELAVEKYKVANEPYYLPVAQEIELFEAAYQAKLPVMLKGPTGCGKTRFVEHMAWKLGRPLITVACHEDLSATDLVGRFLLEGEETVWHDGPLTAAVRAGAICYL
;
A
#
# COMPACT_ATOMS: atom_id res chain seq x y z
N MET A 1 2.73 -11.06 -15.96
CA MET A 1 2.06 -9.77 -16.28
C MET A 1 2.46 -8.79 -15.19
N GLU A 2 3.39 -7.87 -15.45
CA GLU A 2 3.66 -6.75 -14.53
C GLU A 2 2.31 -6.06 -14.28
N LEU A 3 1.79 -6.16 -13.06
CA LEU A 3 0.78 -5.20 -12.62
C LEU A 3 1.40 -3.84 -12.92
N ALA A 4 0.80 -3.06 -13.82
CA ALA A 4 1.30 -1.73 -14.15
C ALA A 4 1.23 -0.88 -12.87
N VAL A 5 2.28 -0.97 -12.06
CA VAL A 5 2.42 -0.37 -10.73
C VAL A 5 2.15 1.14 -10.80
N GLU A 6 2.41 1.72 -11.96
CA GLU A 6 2.06 3.09 -12.35
C GLU A 6 0.61 3.47 -12.00
N LYS A 7 -0.36 2.54 -12.12
CA LYS A 7 -1.76 2.80 -11.75
C LYS A 7 -1.97 3.06 -10.26
N TYR A 8 -1.03 2.64 -9.42
CA TYR A 8 -1.04 2.83 -7.97
C TYR A 8 -0.23 4.05 -7.53
N LYS A 9 0.39 4.81 -8.46
CA LYS A 9 1.03 6.07 -8.10
C LYS A 9 -0.01 7.14 -7.81
N VAL A 10 0.17 7.82 -6.69
CA VAL A 10 -0.58 9.04 -6.36
C VAL A 10 0.03 10.17 -7.18
N ALA A 11 -0.62 10.56 -8.28
CA ALA A 11 -0.04 11.50 -9.24
C ALA A 11 -0.08 12.96 -8.77
N ASN A 12 -1.18 13.37 -8.14
CA ASN A 12 -1.37 14.73 -7.65
C ASN A 12 -1.25 14.77 -6.13
N GLU A 13 -0.74 15.88 -5.60
CA GLU A 13 -0.65 16.07 -4.15
C GLU A 13 -2.04 15.98 -3.51
N PRO A 14 -2.30 14.98 -2.65
CA PRO A 14 -3.55 14.94 -1.91
C PRO A 14 -3.46 15.94 -0.76
N TYR A 15 -4.50 16.76 -0.61
CA TYR A 15 -4.59 17.67 0.54
C TYR A 15 -4.54 16.87 1.85
N TYR A 16 -3.56 17.22 2.68
CA TYR A 16 -3.39 16.73 4.03
C TYR A 16 -2.87 17.88 4.90
N LEU A 17 -3.46 18.09 6.07
CA LEU A 17 -3.03 19.10 7.03
C LEU A 17 -2.30 18.41 8.17
N PRO A 18 -0.98 18.63 8.34
CA PRO A 18 -0.24 18.09 9.46
C PRO A 18 -0.77 18.64 10.79
N VAL A 19 -0.89 17.78 11.79
CA VAL A 19 -1.33 18.12 13.15
C VAL A 19 -0.16 18.14 14.13
N ALA A 20 0.92 17.42 13.85
CA ALA A 20 2.15 17.39 14.63
C ALA A 20 3.34 16.99 13.72
N GLN A 21 4.23 16.13 14.22
CA GLN A 21 5.47 15.71 13.57
C GLN A 21 5.33 14.41 12.75
N GLU A 22 4.11 13.98 12.44
CA GLU A 22 3.86 12.68 11.81
C GLU A 22 4.50 12.53 10.42
N ILE A 23 4.65 13.61 9.65
CA ILE A 23 5.37 13.58 8.37
C ILE A 23 6.84 13.22 8.59
N GLU A 24 7.52 13.94 9.46
CA GLU A 24 8.95 13.75 9.76
C GLU A 24 9.22 12.35 10.32
N LEU A 25 8.35 11.88 11.23
CA LEU A 25 8.45 10.54 11.81
C LEU A 25 8.22 9.43 10.77
N PHE A 26 7.27 9.62 9.84
CA PHE A 26 7.01 8.64 8.79
C PHE A 26 8.17 8.59 7.78
N GLU A 27 8.75 9.73 7.42
CA GLU A 27 9.95 9.79 6.58
C GLU A 27 11.13 9.07 7.26
N ALA A 28 11.36 9.33 8.55
CA ALA A 28 12.41 8.65 9.32
C ALA A 28 12.19 7.12 9.36
N ALA A 29 10.96 6.67 9.62
CA ALA A 29 10.61 5.24 9.59
C ALA A 29 10.83 4.63 8.21
N TYR A 30 10.46 5.34 7.13
CA TYR A 30 10.68 4.90 5.75
C TYR A 30 12.17 4.75 5.40
N GLN A 31 13.02 5.69 5.83
CA GLN A 31 14.46 5.61 5.63
C GLN A 31 15.07 4.44 6.40
N ALA A 32 14.60 4.20 7.62
CA ALA A 32 15.02 3.08 8.47
C ALA A 32 14.38 1.74 8.07
N LYS A 33 13.51 1.69 7.07
CA LYS A 33 12.75 0.49 6.64
C LYS A 33 11.94 -0.14 7.78
N LEU A 34 11.42 0.70 8.68
CA LEU A 34 10.59 0.27 9.79
C LEU A 34 9.11 0.22 9.38
N PRO A 35 8.36 -0.82 9.79
CA PRO A 35 6.92 -0.85 9.62
C PRO A 35 6.26 0.24 10.47
N VAL A 36 5.17 0.83 9.95
CA VAL A 36 4.44 1.92 10.61
C VAL A 36 3.02 1.45 10.97
N MET A 37 2.60 1.74 12.19
CA MET A 37 1.23 1.51 12.66
C MET A 37 0.55 2.85 12.95
N LEU A 38 -0.60 3.09 12.32
CA LEU A 38 -1.40 4.30 12.53
C LEU A 38 -2.62 3.99 13.40
N LYS A 39 -2.77 4.73 14.51
CA LYS A 39 -3.89 4.59 15.44
C LYS A 39 -4.71 5.87 15.50
N GLY A 40 -6.03 5.73 15.61
CA GLY A 40 -6.95 6.85 15.80
C GLY A 40 -8.40 6.47 15.43
N PRO A 41 -9.40 7.29 15.77
CA PRO A 41 -10.80 7.01 15.44
C PRO A 41 -11.07 7.02 13.94
N THR A 42 -12.20 6.48 13.50
CA THR A 42 -12.64 6.56 12.10
C THR A 42 -12.79 8.02 11.67
N GLY A 43 -12.42 8.35 10.43
CA GLY A 43 -12.56 9.70 9.87
C GLY A 43 -11.50 10.72 10.30
N CYS A 44 -10.48 10.35 11.09
CA CYS A 44 -9.42 11.29 11.51
C CYS A 44 -8.29 11.50 10.49
N GLY A 45 -8.46 11.06 9.23
CA GLY A 45 -7.50 11.32 8.15
C GLY A 45 -6.34 10.31 7.99
N LYS A 46 -6.35 9.14 8.64
CA LYS A 46 -5.26 8.13 8.51
C LYS A 46 -5.00 7.70 7.06
N THR A 47 -6.05 7.34 6.31
CA THR A 47 -5.93 6.95 4.90
C THR A 47 -5.36 8.10 4.07
N ARG A 48 -5.85 9.32 4.30
CA ARG A 48 -5.39 10.54 3.62
C ARG A 48 -3.93 10.86 3.92
N PHE A 49 -3.50 10.63 5.16
CA PHE A 49 -2.09 10.78 5.55
C PHE A 49 -1.20 9.81 4.78
N VAL A 50 -1.57 8.53 4.67
CA VAL A 50 -0.80 7.54 3.91
C VAL A 50 -0.76 7.88 2.42
N GLU A 51 -1.86 8.36 1.83
CA GLU A 51 -1.89 8.88 0.46
C GLU A 51 -0.90 10.04 0.28
N HIS A 52 -0.89 11.00 1.20
CA HIS A 52 0.04 12.13 1.18
C HIS A 52 1.49 11.67 1.28
N MET A 53 1.80 10.74 2.18
CA MET A 53 3.16 10.20 2.31
C MET A 53 3.58 9.38 1.09
N ALA A 54 2.67 8.62 0.47
CA ALA A 54 2.96 7.90 -0.77
C ALA A 54 3.30 8.84 -1.92
N TRP A 55 2.51 9.92 -2.09
CA TRP A 55 2.81 10.98 -3.06
C TRP A 55 4.17 11.64 -2.75
N LYS A 56 4.39 12.08 -1.50
CA LYS A 56 5.59 12.79 -1.06
C LYS A 56 6.86 11.96 -1.24
N LEU A 57 6.78 10.65 -1.00
CA LEU A 57 7.89 9.71 -1.19
C LEU A 57 8.04 9.22 -2.65
N GLY A 58 7.14 9.61 -3.55
CA GLY A 58 7.10 9.14 -4.93
C GLY A 58 6.91 7.63 -5.04
N ARG A 59 6.17 7.03 -4.09
CA ARG A 59 5.96 5.58 -4.02
C ARG A 59 4.53 5.21 -4.43
N PRO A 60 4.35 4.10 -5.17
CA PRO A 60 3.02 3.54 -5.40
C PRO A 60 2.38 3.16 -4.06
N LEU A 61 1.07 3.32 -3.97
CA LEU A 61 0.27 2.95 -2.80
C LEU A 61 -0.72 1.85 -3.18
N ILE A 62 -0.51 0.66 -2.61
CA ILE A 62 -1.43 -0.47 -2.73
C ILE A 62 -2.17 -0.59 -1.40
N THR A 63 -3.45 -0.20 -1.41
CA THR A 63 -4.34 -0.30 -0.26
C THR A 63 -5.13 -1.60 -0.32
N VAL A 64 -5.17 -2.35 0.78
CA VAL A 64 -5.99 -3.55 0.95
C VAL A 64 -7.04 -3.26 2.01
N ALA A 65 -8.31 -3.46 1.68
CA ALA A 65 -9.38 -3.34 2.67
C ALA A 65 -9.49 -4.64 3.48
N CYS A 66 -9.00 -4.64 4.71
CA CYS A 66 -9.11 -5.78 5.60
C CYS A 66 -10.57 -6.01 6.04
N HIS A 67 -11.00 -7.27 5.97
CA HIS A 67 -12.31 -7.75 6.39
C HIS A 67 -12.18 -9.19 6.93
N GLU A 68 -13.23 -9.72 7.55
CA GLU A 68 -13.18 -11.00 8.27
C GLU A 68 -12.89 -12.21 7.37
N ASP A 69 -13.33 -12.18 6.11
CA ASP A 69 -13.08 -13.25 5.14
C ASP A 69 -11.72 -13.12 4.41
N LEU A 70 -10.92 -12.10 4.72
CA LEU A 70 -9.63 -11.88 4.06
C LEU A 70 -8.63 -12.97 4.48
N SER A 71 -8.19 -13.79 3.54
CA SER A 71 -7.20 -14.84 3.79
C SER A 71 -5.76 -14.42 3.45
N ALA A 72 -4.78 -15.14 4.00
CA ALA A 72 -3.37 -14.94 3.64
C ALA A 72 -3.12 -15.17 2.13
N THR A 73 -3.85 -16.10 1.52
CA THR A 73 -3.75 -16.39 0.09
C THR A 73 -4.20 -15.21 -0.76
N ASP A 74 -5.20 -14.43 -0.30
CA ASP A 74 -5.64 -13.22 -1.02
C ASP A 74 -4.57 -12.13 -1.02
N LEU A 75 -3.75 -12.04 0.04
CA LEU A 75 -2.63 -11.10 0.13
C LEU A 75 -1.43 -11.55 -0.70
N VAL A 76 -1.05 -12.82 -0.60
CA VAL A 76 0.16 -13.36 -1.23
C VAL A 76 -0.05 -13.63 -2.72
N GLY A 77 -1.18 -14.18 -3.10
CA GLY A 77 -1.45 -14.62 -4.47
C GLY A 77 -1.82 -16.10 -4.53
N ARG A 78 -2.20 -16.53 -5.74
CA ARG A 78 -2.71 -17.89 -5.99
C ARG A 78 -2.43 -18.31 -7.42
N PHE A 79 -2.42 -19.63 -7.63
CA PHE A 79 -2.44 -20.19 -8.98
C PHE A 79 -3.85 -20.13 -9.57
N LEU A 80 -3.95 -19.66 -10.82
CA LEU A 80 -5.19 -19.63 -11.60
C LEU A 80 -4.98 -20.39 -12.91
N LEU A 81 -6.08 -20.92 -13.45
CA LEU A 81 -6.07 -21.54 -14.77
C LEU A 81 -6.25 -20.47 -15.83
N GLU A 82 -5.27 -20.35 -16.73
CA GLU A 82 -5.34 -19.50 -17.92
C GLU A 82 -5.22 -20.41 -19.16
N GLY A 83 -6.36 -20.72 -19.78
CA GLY A 83 -6.41 -21.71 -20.86
C GLY A 83 -6.11 -23.12 -20.34
N GLU A 84 -5.05 -23.73 -20.88
CA GLU A 84 -4.57 -25.07 -20.47
C GLU A 84 -3.42 -24.99 -19.44
N GLU A 85 -3.01 -23.80 -19.02
CA GLU A 85 -1.87 -23.59 -18.12
C GLU A 85 -2.29 -23.17 -16.71
N THR A 86 -1.51 -23.59 -15.71
CA THR A 86 -1.65 -23.13 -14.33
C THR A 86 -0.64 -22.01 -14.06
N VAL A 87 -1.12 -20.78 -13.96
CA VAL A 87 -0.29 -19.56 -13.89
C VAL A 87 -0.37 -18.96 -12.49
N TRP A 88 0.76 -18.49 -11.97
CA TRP A 88 0.81 -17.78 -10.70
C TRP A 88 0.36 -16.33 -10.86
N HIS A 89 -0.58 -15.89 -10.03
CA HIS A 89 -1.00 -14.50 -9.90
C HIS A 89 -0.61 -13.94 -8.54
N ASP A 90 0.19 -12.88 -8.54
CA ASP A 90 0.55 -12.14 -7.34
C ASP A 90 -0.68 -11.49 -6.70
N GLY A 91 -0.81 -11.62 -5.39
CA GLY A 91 -1.72 -10.83 -4.58
C GLY A 91 -1.20 -9.40 -4.37
N PRO A 92 -1.99 -8.50 -3.76
CA PRO A 92 -1.64 -7.10 -3.58
C PRO A 92 -0.38 -6.90 -2.72
N LEU A 93 -0.16 -7.74 -1.71
CA LEU A 93 1.04 -7.66 -0.87
C LEU A 93 2.29 -8.07 -1.66
N THR A 94 2.22 -9.19 -2.40
CA THR A 94 3.34 -9.64 -3.23
C THR A 94 3.67 -8.64 -4.33
N ALA A 95 2.64 -8.07 -4.98
CA ALA A 95 2.81 -7.01 -5.96
C ALA A 95 3.50 -5.78 -5.35
N ALA A 96 3.10 -5.36 -4.14
CA ALA A 96 3.71 -4.23 -3.46
C ALA A 96 5.18 -4.46 -3.14
N VAL A 97 5.53 -5.67 -2.66
CA VAL A 97 6.91 -6.06 -2.36
C VAL A 97 7.78 -6.02 -3.62
N ARG A 98 7.32 -6.63 -4.72
CA ARG A 98 8.05 -6.65 -6.01
C ARG A 98 8.24 -5.24 -6.58
N ALA A 99 7.25 -4.38 -6.39
CA ALA A 99 7.24 -3.02 -6.89
C ALA A 99 8.02 -2.01 -6.02
N GLY A 100 8.41 -2.38 -4.79
CA GLY A 100 8.89 -1.42 -3.80
C GLY A 100 7.84 -0.36 -3.44
N ALA A 101 6.57 -0.74 -3.46
CA ALA A 101 5.43 0.10 -3.12
C ALA A 101 5.17 0.13 -1.61
N ILE A 102 4.38 1.11 -1.18
CA ILE A 102 3.76 1.11 0.16
C ILE A 102 2.54 0.18 0.08
N CYS A 103 2.54 -0.86 0.92
CA CYS A 103 1.36 -1.68 1.14
C CYS A 103 0.65 -1.17 2.40
N TYR A 104 -0.60 -0.73 2.26
CA TYR A 104 -1.42 -0.24 3.35
C TYR A 104 -2.57 -1.21 3.60
N LEU A 105 -2.55 -1.87 4.76
CA LEU A 105 -3.55 -2.86 5.20
C LEU A 105 -4.61 -2.23 6.10
#